data_AF-A0A964KEA9-F1
#
_entry.id   AF-A0A964KEA9-F1
#
_cell.length_a   1.000
_cell.length_b   1.000
_cell.length_c   1.000
_cell.angle_alpha   90.00
_cell.angle_beta   90.00
_cell.angle_gamma   90.00
#
_symmetry.space_group_name_H-M   'P 1'
#
loop_
_entity.id
_entity.type
_entity.pdbx_description
1 polymer ?
#
loop_
_entity_poly.entity_id
_entity_poly.type
_entity_poly.pdbx_seq_one_letter_code
_entity_poly.pdbx_strand_id
1 'polypeptide(L)'
;MNRPERPGPPLRRKPLRLPHYDYSQAGAYFFTTVTRDRELLFASTPARQAVLSVWQAIVPHCAAVELDAFVVMPNHVHGIIVSTPQDVPLVRAACRRPTGLKSRQMTPTKPRVVH
;
A
#
# COMPACT_ATOMS: atom_id res chain seq x y z
N MET A 1 -2.76 2.35 49.70
CA MET A 1 -3.07 1.09 49.00
C MET A 1 -3.24 1.39 47.53
N ASN A 2 -2.25 1.08 46.70
CA ASN A 2 -2.37 1.19 45.23
C ASN A 2 -3.10 -0.04 44.70
N ARG A 3 -4.24 0.16 44.04
CA ARG A 3 -4.93 -0.90 43.30
C ARG A 3 -4.10 -1.21 42.05
N PRO A 4 -3.74 -2.47 41.77
CA PRO A 4 -3.03 -2.80 40.54
C PRO A 4 -3.95 -2.53 39.34
N GLU A 5 -3.44 -1.78 38.36
CA GLU A 5 -4.16 -1.58 37.10
C GLU A 5 -4.30 -2.93 36.38
N ARG A 6 -5.54 -3.28 36.04
CA ARG A 6 -5.80 -4.47 35.20
C ARG A 6 -5.48 -4.08 33.76
N PRO A 7 -4.62 -4.83 33.04
CA PRO A 7 -4.38 -4.56 31.63
C PRO A 7 -5.71 -4.67 30.88
N GLY A 8 -6.04 -3.62 30.12
CA GLY A 8 -7.23 -3.59 29.27
C GLY A 8 -7.22 -4.74 28.25
N PRO A 9 -8.38 -5.12 27.70
CA PRO A 9 -8.44 -6.17 26.69
C PRO A 9 -7.53 -5.81 25.50
N PRO A 10 -6.81 -6.79 24.93
CA PRO A 10 -5.91 -6.54 23.81
C PRO A 10 -6.68 -5.94 22.64
N LEU A 11 -6.09 -4.93 21.99
CA LEU A 11 -6.67 -4.28 20.81
C LEU A 11 -6.80 -5.31 19.68
N ARG A 12 -8.00 -5.83 19.49
CA ARG A 12 -8.31 -6.77 18.42
C ARG A 12 -8.61 -6.00 17.15
N ARG A 13 -7.73 -6.12 16.16
CA ARG A 13 -7.94 -5.55 14.82
C ARG A 13 -9.25 -6.12 14.24
N LYS A 14 -10.11 -5.23 13.75
CA LYS A 14 -11.32 -5.63 13.03
C LYS A 14 -10.94 -6.24 11.67
N PRO A 15 -11.66 -7.28 11.20
CA PRO A 15 -11.47 -7.78 9.85
C PRO A 15 -11.70 -6.66 8.84
N LEU A 16 -10.79 -6.53 7.88
CA LEU A 16 -10.86 -5.48 6.85
C LEU A 16 -11.85 -5.84 5.74
N ARG A 17 -12.05 -7.15 5.50
CA ARG A 17 -12.96 -7.65 4.46
C ARG A 17 -14.35 -7.88 5.04
N LEU A 18 -15.36 -7.41 4.32
CA LEU A 18 -16.75 -7.74 4.60
C LEU A 18 -16.98 -9.22 4.30
N PRO A 19 -17.54 -9.99 5.25
CA PRO A 19 -17.89 -11.37 5.00
C PRO A 19 -18.87 -11.48 3.82
N HIS A 20 -18.66 -12.50 2.98
CA HIS A 20 -19.54 -12.82 1.83
C HIS A 20 -19.61 -11.76 0.72
N TYR A 21 -18.77 -10.72 0.76
CA TYR A 21 -18.67 -9.77 -0.34
C TYR A 21 -17.67 -10.25 -1.39
N ASP A 22 -18.08 -10.26 -2.65
CA ASP A 22 -17.23 -10.60 -3.78
C ASP A 22 -16.48 -9.36 -4.30
N TYR A 23 -15.21 -9.26 -3.91
CA TYR A 23 -14.32 -8.16 -4.29
C TYR A 23 -13.85 -8.23 -5.75
N SER A 24 -14.25 -9.25 -6.52
CA SER A 24 -14.00 -9.29 -7.97
C SER A 24 -15.05 -8.52 -8.77
N GLN A 25 -16.17 -8.15 -8.14
CA GLN A 25 -17.19 -7.35 -8.75
C GLN A 25 -16.69 -5.94 -9.05
N ALA A 26 -17.20 -5.38 -10.15
CA ALA A 26 -16.94 -4.02 -10.54
C ALA A 26 -17.37 -3.03 -9.45
N GLY A 27 -16.57 -1.99 -9.24
CA GLY A 27 -16.81 -1.01 -8.19
C GLY A 27 -15.59 -0.18 -7.85
N ALA A 28 -15.81 0.92 -7.13
CA ALA A 28 -14.76 1.81 -6.65
C ALA A 28 -14.28 1.39 -5.25
N TYR A 29 -12.97 1.36 -5.07
CA TYR A 29 -12.31 0.96 -3.83
C TYR A 29 -11.34 2.04 -3.36
N PHE A 30 -11.58 2.55 -2.15
CA PHE A 30 -10.67 3.44 -1.45
C PHE A 30 -9.65 2.64 -0.65
N PHE A 31 -8.39 3.05 -0.69
CA PHE A 31 -7.35 2.48 0.16
C PHE A 31 -6.47 3.56 0.80
N THR A 32 -5.83 3.16 1.89
CA THR A 32 -4.81 3.95 2.58
C THR A 32 -3.60 3.07 2.85
N THR A 33 -2.41 3.53 2.45
CA THR A 33 -1.13 2.90 2.81
C THR A 33 -0.36 3.85 3.70
N VAL A 34 -0.09 3.43 4.93
CA VAL A 34 0.66 4.21 5.93
C VAL A 34 2.07 3.65 6.04
N THR A 35 3.07 4.51 6.17
CA THR A 35 4.46 4.11 6.44
C THR A 35 4.56 3.42 7.79
N ARG A 36 5.59 2.58 7.95
CA ARG A 36 5.92 2.00 9.26
C ARG A 36 6.20 3.13 10.25
N ASP A 37 5.67 2.98 11.46
CA ASP A 37 5.81 3.95 12.56
C ASP A 37 5.45 5.40 12.20
N ARG A 38 4.66 5.58 11.12
CA ARG A 38 4.25 6.89 10.59
C ARG A 38 5.42 7.80 10.19
N GLU A 39 6.56 7.21 9.82
CA GLU A 39 7.71 7.93 9.29
C GLU A 39 7.36 8.79 8.07
N LEU A 40 7.99 9.96 7.95
CA LEU A 40 7.72 10.94 6.89
C LEU A 40 8.44 10.61 5.57
N LEU A 41 8.41 9.34 5.14
CA LEU A 41 9.16 8.86 3.96
C LEU A 41 8.76 9.58 2.67
N PHE A 42 7.53 10.09 2.59
CA PHE A 42 7.00 10.80 1.43
C PHE A 42 7.11 12.33 1.57
N ALA A 43 7.83 12.85 2.56
CA ALA A 43 8.08 14.30 2.66
C ALA A 43 9.00 14.82 1.55
N SER A 44 9.88 13.96 1.02
CA SER A 44 10.81 14.35 -0.05
C SER A 44 10.17 14.27 -1.44
N THR A 45 10.51 15.21 -2.32
CA THR A 45 10.07 15.21 -3.72
C THR A 45 10.41 13.92 -4.47
N PRO A 46 11.64 13.34 -4.35
CA PRO A 46 11.95 12.09 -5.03
C PRO A 46 11.05 10.92 -4.60
N ALA A 47 10.72 10.81 -3.32
CA ALA A 47 9.83 9.76 -2.83
C ALA A 47 8.39 9.94 -3.35
N ARG A 48 7.89 11.18 -3.39
CA ARG A 48 6.56 11.47 -3.96
C ARG A 48 6.49 11.13 -5.45
N GLN A 49 7.56 11.44 -6.19
CA GLN A 49 7.64 11.09 -7.61
C GLN A 49 7.66 9.58 -7.83
N ALA A 50 8.38 8.83 -6.97
CA ALA A 50 8.38 7.37 -7.04
C ALA A 50 6.98 6.79 -6.79
N VAL A 51 6.23 7.33 -5.82
CA VAL A 51 4.83 6.93 -5.59
C VAL A 51 3.96 7.21 -6.81
N LEU A 52 4.10 8.39 -7.44
CA LEU A 52 3.35 8.73 -8.65
C LEU A 52 3.65 7.76 -9.81
N SER A 53 4.94 7.44 -10.04
CA SER A 53 5.32 6.49 -11.07
C SER A 53 4.74 5.09 -10.82
N VAL A 54 4.74 4.63 -9.56
CA VAL A 54 4.13 3.35 -9.18
C VAL A 54 2.61 3.39 -9.35
N TRP A 55 1.95 4.48 -8.97
CA TRP A 55 0.51 4.68 -9.16
C TRP A 55 0.14 4.51 -10.63
N GLN A 56 0.80 5.25 -11.53
CA GLN A 56 0.56 5.17 -12.97
C GLN A 56 0.87 3.80 -13.57
N ALA A 57 1.86 3.08 -13.02
CA ALA A 57 2.21 1.74 -13.46
C ALA A 57 1.14 0.67 -13.13
N ILE A 58 0.15 0.96 -12.27
CA ILE A 58 -0.91 0.00 -11.94
C ILE A 58 -1.72 -0.39 -13.18
N VAL A 59 -2.13 0.58 -14.01
CA VAL A 59 -2.96 0.34 -15.20
C VAL A 59 -2.32 -0.65 -16.19
N PRO A 60 -1.05 -0.46 -16.65
CA PRO A 60 -0.43 -1.42 -17.55
C PRO A 60 -0.17 -2.80 -16.90
N HIS A 61 -0.14 -2.88 -15.56
CA HIS A 61 -0.01 -4.15 -14.86
C HIS A 61 -1.34 -4.86 -14.64
N CYS A 62 -2.45 -4.12 -14.53
CA CYS A 62 -3.79 -4.62 -14.18
C CYS A 62 -4.84 -4.11 -15.17
N ALA A 63 -5.13 -4.88 -16.21
CA ALA A 63 -6.07 -4.49 -17.28
C ALA A 63 -7.53 -4.28 -16.81
N ALA A 64 -7.89 -4.76 -15.61
CA ALA A 64 -9.24 -4.65 -15.04
C ALA A 64 -9.39 -3.48 -14.05
N VAL A 65 -8.40 -2.59 -13.99
CA VAL A 65 -8.35 -1.51 -12.99
C VAL A 65 -8.12 -0.16 -13.67
N GLU A 66 -8.97 0.79 -13.34
CA GLU A 66 -8.81 2.21 -13.65
C GLU A 66 -8.37 2.98 -12.39
N LEU A 67 -7.65 4.08 -12.59
CA LEU A 67 -7.20 4.95 -11.51
C LEU A 67 -8.07 6.20 -11.46
N ASP A 68 -8.50 6.56 -10.27
CA ASP A 68 -9.21 7.81 -9.99
C ASP A 68 -8.31 8.69 -9.10
N ALA A 69 -8.89 9.42 -8.14
CA ALA A 69 -8.17 10.32 -7.25
C ALA A 69 -7.13 9.60 -6.38
N PHE A 70 -5.97 10.25 -6.19
CA PHE A 70 -4.97 9.85 -5.22
C PHE A 70 -4.29 11.08 -4.60
N VAL A 71 -3.82 10.94 -3.35
CA VAL A 71 -3.07 12.00 -2.65
C VAL A 71 -1.94 11.40 -1.83
N VAL A 72 -0.77 12.05 -1.89
CA VAL A 72 0.41 11.69 -1.11
C VAL A 72 0.57 12.68 0.04
N MET A 73 0.38 12.18 1.25
CA MET A 73 0.71 12.87 2.49
C MET A 73 2.10 12.42 2.97
N PRO A 74 2.80 13.19 3.82
CA PRO A 74 4.18 12.88 4.19
C PRO A 74 4.45 11.46 4.73
N ASN A 75 3.47 10.82 5.39
CA ASN A 75 3.59 9.47 5.94
C ASN A 75 2.53 8.47 5.45
N HIS A 76 1.65 8.86 4.51
CA HIS A 76 0.65 7.95 3.98
C HIS A 76 0.16 8.38 2.59
N VAL A 77 -0.41 7.42 1.88
CA VAL A 77 -1.01 7.62 0.57
C VAL A 77 -2.46 7.17 0.64
N HIS A 78 -3.35 7.99 0.07
CA HIS A 78 -4.73 7.61 -0.20
C HIS A 78 -4.93 7.48 -1.70
N GLY A 79 -5.76 6.54 -2.11
CA GLY A 79 -6.12 6.37 -3.51
C GLY A 79 -7.47 5.69 -3.70
N ILE A 80 -8.06 5.93 -4.87
CA ILE A 80 -9.27 5.29 -5.34
C ILE A 80 -8.92 4.53 -6.62
N ILE A 81 -9.22 3.24 -6.62
CA ILE A 81 -9.14 2.40 -7.82
C ILE A 81 -10.55 1.96 -8.20
N VAL A 82 -10.82 1.87 -9.49
CA VAL A 82 -12.11 1.39 -10.00
C VAL A 82 -11.88 0.07 -10.72
N SER A 83 -12.49 -0.99 -10.20
CA SER A 83 -12.52 -2.29 -10.87
C SER A 83 -13.61 -2.28 -11.92
N THR A 84 -13.28 -2.65 -13.15
CA THR A 84 -14.24 -2.70 -14.27
C THR A 84 -14.72 -4.14 -14.50
N PRO A 85 -15.97 -4.35 -14.97
CA PRO A 85 -16.41 -5.67 -15.41
C PRO A 85 -15.52 -6.15 -16.55
N GLN A 86 -15.06 -7.39 -16.48
CA GLN A 86 -14.32 -8.03 -17.57
C GLN A 86 -15.27 -8.99 -18.28
N ASP A 87 -15.51 -8.78 -19.57
CA ASP A 87 -16.28 -9.72 -20.42
C ASP A 87 -15.53 -11.04 -20.68
N VAL A 88 -14.31 -11.18 -20.14
CA VAL A 88 -13.49 -12.39 -20.24
C VAL A 88 -13.39 -13.12 -18.89
N PRO A 89 -13.43 -14.46 -18.86
CA PRO A 89 -13.29 -15.22 -17.63
C PRO A 89 -12.00 -14.85 -16.88
N LEU A 90 -12.13 -14.62 -15.56
CA LEU A 90 -11.13 -14.08 -14.62
C LEU A 90 -9.78 -14.82 -14.58
N VAL A 91 -9.68 -15.98 -15.24
CA VAL A 91 -8.49 -16.83 -15.31
C VAL A 91 -7.34 -16.17 -16.08
N ARG A 92 -7.60 -15.11 -16.87
CA ARG A 92 -6.59 -14.44 -17.73
C ARG A 92 -6.33 -12.96 -17.45
N ALA A 93 -7.17 -12.26 -16.67
CA ALA A 93 -6.99 -10.84 -16.31
C ALA A 93 -6.04 -10.68 -15.10
N ALA A 94 -4.99 -11.48 -15.01
CA ALA A 94 -4.08 -11.46 -13.87
C ALA A 94 -3.23 -10.19 -13.92
N CYS A 95 -3.28 -9.40 -12.85
CA CYS A 95 -2.30 -8.36 -12.59
C CYS A 95 -0.89 -8.95 -12.75
N ARG A 96 -0.14 -8.54 -13.76
CA ARG A 96 1.22 -9.06 -13.98
C ARG A 96 2.08 -8.61 -12.80
N ARG A 97 2.85 -9.54 -12.22
CA ARG A 97 3.83 -9.17 -11.18
C ARG A 97 4.78 -8.12 -11.75
N PRO A 98 5.08 -7.03 -11.03
CA PRO A 98 6.09 -6.09 -11.48
C PRO A 98 7.43 -6.81 -11.53
N THR A 99 7.90 -7.14 -12.73
CA THR A 99 9.26 -7.63 -12.97
C THR A 99 10.21 -6.45 -12.88
N GLY A 100 10.82 -6.25 -11.71
CA GLY A 100 12.00 -5.40 -11.58
C GLY A 100 11.92 -4.28 -10.55
N LEU A 101 11.81 -4.62 -9.26
CA LEU A 101 12.47 -3.83 -8.24
C LEU A 101 13.68 -4.63 -7.77
N LYS A 102 14.85 -4.42 -8.41
CA LYS A 102 16.10 -4.95 -7.87
C LYS A 102 16.29 -4.29 -6.50
N SER A 103 16.17 -5.06 -5.43
CA SER A 103 16.54 -4.63 -4.09
C SER A 103 18.00 -4.19 -4.14
N ARG A 104 18.27 -2.89 -4.16
CA ARG A 104 19.62 -2.39 -3.92
C ARG A 104 19.89 -2.68 -2.45
N GLN A 105 20.64 -3.75 -2.18
CA GLN A 105 21.12 -4.06 -0.84
C GLN A 105 21.90 -2.84 -0.36
N MET A 106 21.36 -2.13 0.62
CA MET A 106 22.06 -1.08 1.32
C MET A 106 22.94 -1.79 2.35
N THR A 107 24.21 -1.98 2.02
CA THR A 107 25.18 -2.55 2.96
C THR A 107 25.45 -1.52 4.06
N PRO A 108 25.43 -1.91 5.35
CA PRO A 108 25.79 -1.01 6.43
C PRO A 108 27.31 -0.78 6.38
N THR A 109 27.74 0.41 5.97
CA THR A 109 29.13 0.84 6.10
C THR A 109 29.43 1.04 7.59
N LYS A 110 30.31 0.21 8.17
CA LYS A 110 30.82 0.39 9.53
C LYS A 110 31.46 1.79 9.67
N PRO A 111 31.21 2.54 10.75
CA PRO A 111 31.95 3.76 11.03
C PRO A 111 33.41 3.40 11.34
N ARG A 112 34.34 3.98 10.58
CA ARG A 112 35.78 3.92 10.84
C ARG A 112 36.07 4.83 12.03
N VAL A 113 36.29 4.23 13.20
CA VAL A 113 36.90 4.91 14.34
C VAL A 113 38.35 5.20 13.97
N VAL A 114 38.72 6.48 13.97
CA VAL A 114 40.10 6.93 13.82
C VAL A 114 40.63 7.12 15.24
N HIS A 115 41.66 6.35 15.60
CA HIS A 115 42.47 6.58 16.80
C HIS A 115 43.46 7.71 16.55
#